data_AF-A0A397MCU0-F1
#
_entry.id   AF-A0A397MCU0-F1
#
_cell.length_a   1.000
_cell.length_b   1.000
_cell.length_c   1.000
_cell.angle_alpha   90.00
_cell.angle_beta   90.00
_cell.angle_gamma   90.00
#
_symmetry.space_group_name_H-M   'P 1'
#
loop_
_entity.id
_entity.type
_entity.pdbx_description
1 polymer ?
#
loop_
_entity_poly.entity_id
_entity_poly.type
_entity_poly.pdbx_seq_one_letter_code
_entity_poly.pdbx_strand_id
1 'polypeptide(L)'
;MLFSSTISDRFQRFKLWWFIQPLTVRAYCSGAALMGIALLLFRFAPKALATDVITYAASFFFAVGFLREAFLWLYPKLQLPLVKLAVTAMSVMALAAATGISRLAVNDGTGQDPSHFPTAVALLVPFAFVPIIAFVITVSSGLSAIGILIWAAGTSPWGKTKRSDFDYLMLCSRIFAAAVVSIVAAFAIGDSPVAPSWMRSVARHTAFALDLYSDTSCAVHPSDRFHRINDDIVILGRITPDGPRYVRRSCPLQAEAEAPELPLLGPHPNL
;
A
#
# COMPACT_ATOMS: atom_id res chain seq x y z
N MET A 1 36.86 43.16 -0.70
CA MET A 1 35.72 43.14 0.26
C MET A 1 34.33 43.37 -0.36
N LEU A 2 34.18 43.56 -1.68
CA LEU A 2 32.87 43.83 -2.33
C LEU A 2 32.01 42.60 -2.68
N PHE A 3 32.54 41.38 -2.53
CA PHE A 3 31.78 40.14 -2.81
C PHE A 3 30.89 39.69 -1.64
N SER A 4 31.13 40.17 -0.42
CA SER A 4 30.42 39.70 0.77
C SER A 4 29.01 40.31 0.92
N SER A 5 28.79 41.55 0.48
CA SER A 5 27.50 42.23 0.63
C SER A 5 26.45 41.70 -0.33
N THR A 6 26.84 41.41 -1.58
CA THR A 6 25.92 40.92 -2.62
C THR A 6 25.45 39.49 -2.39
N ILE A 7 26.27 38.63 -1.80
CA ILE A 7 25.89 37.26 -1.40
C ILE A 7 24.92 37.31 -0.21
N SER A 8 25.20 38.16 0.78
CA SER A 8 24.29 38.38 1.92
C SER A 8 22.91 38.86 1.46
N ASP A 9 22.84 39.83 0.56
CA ASP A 9 21.56 40.36 0.05
C ASP A 9 20.78 39.34 -0.77
N ARG A 10 21.46 38.56 -1.63
CA ARG A 10 20.80 37.47 -2.38
C ARG A 10 20.31 36.37 -1.47
N PHE A 11 21.08 36.01 -0.45
CA PHE A 11 20.69 35.01 0.54
C PHE A 11 19.49 35.47 1.38
N GLN A 12 19.46 36.74 1.80
CA GLN A 12 18.32 37.32 2.52
C GLN A 12 17.07 37.36 1.63
N ARG A 13 17.19 37.77 0.37
CA ARG A 13 16.08 37.75 -0.60
C ARG A 13 15.56 36.33 -0.85
N PHE A 14 16.45 35.35 -0.99
CA PHE A 14 16.08 33.95 -1.14
C PHE A 14 15.38 33.42 0.11
N LYS A 15 15.89 33.72 1.30
CA LYS A 15 15.29 33.34 2.58
C LYS A 15 13.87 33.91 2.70
N LEU A 16 13.70 35.19 2.42
CA LEU A 16 12.38 35.85 2.41
C LEU A 16 11.44 35.23 1.38
N TRP A 17 11.92 35.03 0.14
CA TRP A 17 11.16 34.37 -0.90
C TRP A 17 10.72 32.97 -0.48
N TRP A 18 11.63 32.15 0.06
CA TRP A 18 11.36 30.81 0.58
C TRP A 18 10.28 30.83 1.66
N PHE A 19 10.38 31.73 2.64
CA PHE A 19 9.40 31.85 3.74
C PHE A 19 8.02 32.36 3.31
N ILE A 20 7.89 33.01 2.14
CA ILE A 20 6.61 33.44 1.59
C ILE A 20 5.95 32.32 0.76
N GLN A 21 6.73 31.42 0.16
CA GLN A 21 6.17 30.37 -0.69
C GLN A 21 5.27 29.39 0.08
N PRO A 22 4.18 28.88 -0.55
CA PRO A 22 3.35 27.86 0.05
C PRO A 22 4.14 26.56 0.21
N LEU A 23 3.81 25.77 1.25
CA LEU A 23 4.56 24.56 1.58
C LEU A 23 4.58 23.50 0.44
N THR A 24 3.66 23.54 -0.52
CA THR A 24 3.70 22.70 -1.75
C THR A 24 4.87 23.06 -2.65
N VAL A 25 5.08 24.35 -2.93
CA VAL A 25 6.20 24.86 -3.71
C VAL A 25 7.52 24.53 -3.01
N ARG A 26 7.59 24.68 -1.69
CA ARG A 26 8.78 24.29 -0.92
C ARG A 26 9.10 22.81 -1.06
N ALA A 27 8.09 21.93 -0.97
CA ALA A 27 8.28 20.50 -1.11
C ALA A 27 8.79 20.11 -2.51
N TYR A 28 8.25 20.73 -3.56
CA TYR A 28 8.76 20.51 -4.93
C TYR A 28 10.17 21.04 -5.13
N CYS A 29 10.48 22.24 -4.63
CA CYS A 29 11.82 22.81 -4.72
C CYS A 29 12.85 22.02 -3.90
N SER A 30 12.49 21.54 -2.70
CA SER A 30 13.37 20.69 -1.88
C SER A 30 13.59 19.32 -2.52
N GLY A 31 12.52 18.71 -3.07
CA GLY A 31 12.62 17.47 -3.83
C GLY A 31 13.52 17.62 -5.07
N ALA A 32 13.37 18.71 -5.82
CA ALA A 32 14.20 19.00 -7.00
C ALA A 32 15.67 19.24 -6.63
N ALA A 33 15.94 19.97 -5.55
CA ALA A 33 17.30 20.20 -5.07
C ALA A 33 17.98 18.90 -4.62
N LEU A 34 17.27 18.07 -3.84
CA LEU A 34 17.77 16.77 -3.39
C LEU A 34 17.98 15.81 -4.57
N MET A 35 17.08 15.82 -5.56
CA MET A 35 17.25 15.02 -6.76
C MET A 35 18.46 15.48 -7.59
N GLY A 36 18.71 16.78 -7.69
CA GLY A 36 19.94 17.30 -8.31
C GLY A 36 21.20 16.82 -7.59
N ILE A 37 21.19 16.82 -6.26
CA ILE A 37 22.28 16.29 -5.44
C ILE A 37 22.43 14.77 -5.65
N ALA A 38 21.32 14.03 -5.70
CA ALA A 38 21.33 12.58 -5.96
C ALA A 38 21.94 12.26 -7.33
N LEU A 39 21.59 13.02 -8.38
CA LEU A 39 22.15 12.83 -9.73
C LEU A 39 23.65 13.14 -9.78
N LEU A 40 24.09 14.18 -9.07
CA LEU A 40 25.53 14.49 -8.94
C LEU A 40 26.26 13.37 -8.20
N LEU A 41 25.72 12.90 -7.08
CA LEU A 41 26.32 11.80 -6.30
C LEU A 41 26.32 10.49 -7.09
N PHE A 42 25.27 10.19 -7.84
CA PHE A 42 25.21 9.01 -8.71
C PHE A 42 26.31 9.07 -9.78
N ARG A 43 26.62 10.25 -10.31
CA ARG A 43 27.70 10.44 -11.28
C ARG A 43 29.08 10.17 -10.71
N PHE A 44 29.32 10.49 -9.43
CA PHE A 44 30.63 10.34 -8.78
C PHE A 44 30.78 9.01 -8.00
N ALA A 45 29.70 8.48 -7.44
CA ALA A 45 29.69 7.30 -6.58
C ALA A 45 28.36 6.52 -6.72
N PRO A 46 28.18 5.74 -7.81
CA PRO A 46 26.89 5.12 -8.16
C PRO A 46 26.42 4.03 -7.20
N LYS A 47 27.30 3.50 -6.34
CA LYS A 47 26.98 2.43 -5.36
C LYS A 47 27.01 2.90 -3.91
N ALA A 48 27.09 4.20 -3.67
CA ALA A 48 27.10 4.74 -2.31
C ALA A 48 25.69 4.68 -1.71
N LEU A 49 25.57 4.15 -0.49
CA LEU A 49 24.32 4.12 0.29
C LEU A 49 23.70 5.54 0.46
N ALA A 50 24.54 6.57 0.46
CA ALA A 50 24.11 7.97 0.47
C ALA A 50 23.26 8.34 -0.75
N THR A 51 23.56 7.80 -1.94
CA THR A 51 22.82 8.05 -3.17
C THR A 51 21.41 7.50 -3.07
N ASP A 52 21.24 6.27 -2.55
CA ASP A 52 19.93 5.66 -2.35
C ASP A 52 19.09 6.46 -1.35
N VAL A 53 19.66 6.79 -0.18
CA VAL A 53 18.96 7.57 0.87
C VAL A 53 18.49 8.92 0.35
N ILE A 54 19.33 9.65 -0.38
CA ILE A 54 18.97 10.98 -0.91
C ILE A 54 17.92 10.84 -2.02
N THR A 55 17.96 9.79 -2.83
CA THR A 55 16.95 9.53 -3.87
C THR A 55 15.59 9.21 -3.23
N TYR A 56 15.56 8.38 -2.19
CA TYR A 56 14.33 8.12 -1.43
C TYR A 56 13.81 9.37 -0.73
N ALA A 57 14.68 10.18 -0.13
CA ALA A 57 14.29 11.45 0.48
C ALA A 57 13.69 12.42 -0.55
N ALA A 58 14.33 12.56 -1.72
CA ALA A 58 13.81 13.37 -2.81
C ALA A 58 12.42 12.89 -3.27
N SER A 59 12.26 11.58 -3.47
CA SER A 59 10.97 10.97 -3.82
C SER A 59 9.89 11.21 -2.78
N PHE A 60 10.25 11.16 -1.49
CA PHE A 60 9.32 11.48 -0.39
C PHE A 60 8.83 12.93 -0.47
N PHE A 61 9.72 13.90 -0.68
CA PHE A 61 9.32 15.31 -0.83
C PHE A 61 8.41 15.55 -2.04
N PHE A 62 8.69 14.89 -3.17
CA PHE A 62 7.81 14.93 -4.34
C PHE A 62 6.43 14.34 -4.05
N ALA A 63 6.37 13.19 -3.37
CA ALA A 63 5.12 12.55 -2.99
C ALA A 63 4.29 13.43 -2.04
N VAL A 64 4.92 14.02 -1.02
CA VAL A 64 4.24 14.94 -0.08
C VAL A 64 3.72 16.19 -0.79
N GLY A 65 4.52 16.77 -1.69
CA GLY A 65 4.11 17.91 -2.51
C GLY A 65 2.87 17.60 -3.34
N PHE A 66 2.88 16.47 -4.04
CA PHE A 66 1.78 15.99 -4.88
C PHE A 66 0.52 15.67 -4.06
N LEU A 67 0.67 14.93 -2.97
CA LEU A 67 -0.46 14.52 -2.12
C LEU A 67 -1.15 15.74 -1.48
N ARG A 68 -0.35 16.74 -1.09
CA ARG A 68 -0.88 17.99 -0.52
C ARG A 68 -1.59 18.84 -1.55
N GLU A 69 -1.05 18.94 -2.76
CA GLU A 69 -1.70 19.63 -3.87
C GLU A 69 -3.03 18.97 -4.23
N ALA A 70 -3.06 17.64 -4.30
CA ALA A 70 -4.28 16.87 -4.51
C ALA A 70 -5.30 17.08 -3.37
N PHE A 71 -4.85 17.09 -2.11
CA PHE A 71 -5.70 17.32 -0.95
C PHE A 71 -6.36 18.71 -0.98
N LEU A 72 -5.56 19.76 -1.20
CA LEU A 72 -6.07 21.14 -1.26
C LEU A 72 -7.05 21.34 -2.42
N TRP A 73 -6.88 20.62 -3.51
CA TRP A 73 -7.80 20.65 -4.64
C TRP A 73 -9.10 19.89 -4.38
N LEU A 74 -9.02 18.74 -3.71
CA LEU A 74 -10.17 17.86 -3.46
C LEU A 74 -11.04 18.35 -2.30
N TYR A 75 -10.43 18.84 -1.21
CA TYR A 75 -11.11 19.27 0.01
C TYR A 75 -12.27 20.25 -0.21
N PRO A 76 -12.13 21.36 -0.97
CA PRO A 76 -13.24 22.29 -1.19
C PRO A 76 -14.37 21.66 -2.02
N LYS A 77 -14.04 20.71 -2.91
CA LYS A 77 -15.02 20.05 -3.78
C LYS A 77 -15.83 18.99 -3.03
N LEU A 78 -15.31 18.48 -1.92
CA LEU A 78 -16.01 17.51 -1.07
C LEU A 78 -17.29 18.07 -0.44
N GLN A 79 -17.44 19.39 -0.39
CA GLN A 79 -18.67 20.03 0.14
C GLN A 79 -19.86 19.91 -0.82
N LEU A 80 -19.61 19.64 -2.11
CA LEU A 80 -20.68 19.48 -3.10
C LEU A 80 -21.42 18.15 -2.89
N PRO A 81 -22.77 18.14 -2.87
CA PRO A 81 -23.55 16.94 -2.56
C PRO A 81 -23.31 15.80 -3.57
N LEU A 82 -23.13 16.13 -4.85
CA LEU A 82 -22.79 15.15 -5.90
C LEU A 82 -21.42 14.49 -5.66
N VAL A 83 -20.44 15.25 -5.18
CA VAL A 83 -19.10 14.73 -4.89
C VAL A 83 -19.16 13.80 -3.67
N LYS A 84 -19.95 14.14 -2.65
CA LYS A 84 -20.18 13.24 -1.50
C LYS A 84 -20.77 11.91 -1.95
N LEU A 85 -21.83 11.94 -2.78
CA LEU A 85 -22.44 10.73 -3.34
C LEU A 85 -21.42 9.90 -4.15
N ALA A 86 -20.64 10.55 -5.00
CA ALA A 86 -19.60 9.88 -5.78
C ALA A 86 -18.52 9.23 -4.89
N VAL A 87 -18.04 9.95 -3.86
CA VAL A 87 -17.06 9.42 -2.91
C VAL A 87 -17.64 8.24 -2.13
N THR A 88 -18.90 8.33 -1.68
CA THR A 88 -19.55 7.20 -1.00
C THR A 88 -19.71 5.99 -1.92
N ALA A 89 -20.16 6.18 -3.16
CA ALA A 89 -20.30 5.11 -4.14
C ALA A 89 -18.95 4.45 -4.44
N MET A 90 -17.90 5.26 -4.67
CA MET A 90 -16.55 4.74 -4.88
C MET A 90 -16.00 4.03 -3.64
N SER A 91 -16.30 4.50 -2.42
CA SER A 91 -15.87 3.81 -1.20
C SER A 91 -16.53 2.45 -1.03
N VAL A 92 -17.82 2.32 -1.39
CA VAL A 92 -18.53 1.03 -1.37
C VAL A 92 -17.95 0.08 -2.43
N MET A 93 -17.67 0.59 -3.64
CA MET A 93 -16.99 -0.20 -4.67
C MET A 93 -15.59 -0.63 -4.23
N ALA A 94 -14.83 0.26 -3.58
CA ALA A 94 -13.51 -0.06 -3.06
C ALA A 94 -13.57 -1.13 -1.97
N LEU A 95 -14.57 -1.07 -1.07
CA LEU A 95 -14.79 -2.11 -0.05
C LEU A 95 -15.17 -3.46 -0.69
N ALA A 96 -16.04 -3.45 -1.71
CA ALA A 96 -16.40 -4.65 -2.46
C ALA A 96 -15.18 -5.24 -3.20
N ALA A 97 -14.32 -4.41 -3.78
CA ALA A 97 -13.08 -4.85 -4.39
C ALA A 97 -12.09 -5.40 -3.34
N ALA A 98 -11.96 -4.74 -2.18
CA ALA A 98 -11.08 -5.16 -1.09
C ALA A 98 -11.48 -6.52 -0.53
N THR A 99 -12.79 -6.75 -0.35
CA THR A 99 -13.31 -8.06 0.06
C THR A 99 -13.09 -9.13 -1.01
N GLY A 100 -13.27 -8.81 -2.29
CA GLY A 100 -12.94 -9.71 -3.40
C GLY A 100 -11.46 -10.11 -3.45
N ILE A 101 -10.56 -9.13 -3.36
CA ILE A 101 -9.10 -9.34 -3.32
C ILE A 101 -8.70 -10.17 -2.09
N SER A 102 -9.32 -9.92 -0.93
CA SER A 102 -9.08 -10.70 0.29
C SER A 102 -9.47 -12.17 0.13
N ARG A 103 -10.63 -12.43 -0.48
CA ARG A 103 -11.08 -13.81 -0.78
C ARG A 103 -10.13 -14.51 -1.76
N LEU A 104 -9.67 -13.81 -2.79
CA LEU A 104 -8.70 -14.34 -3.75
C LEU A 104 -7.34 -14.62 -3.10
N ALA A 105 -6.85 -13.73 -2.25
CA ALA A 105 -5.59 -13.94 -1.53
C ALA A 105 -5.66 -15.12 -0.55
N VAL A 106 -6.81 -15.33 0.11
CA VAL A 106 -7.05 -16.51 0.95
C VAL A 106 -7.12 -17.78 0.10
N ASN A 107 -7.81 -17.75 -1.04
CA ASN A 107 -7.89 -18.89 -1.94
C ASN A 107 -6.50 -19.26 -2.51
N ASP A 108 -5.75 -18.28 -3.04
CA ASP A 108 -4.37 -18.49 -3.54
C ASP A 108 -3.40 -18.90 -2.43
N GLY A 109 -3.63 -18.39 -1.22
CA GLY A 109 -2.83 -18.67 -0.04
C GLY A 109 -3.05 -20.10 0.44
N THR A 110 -4.30 -20.49 0.68
CA THR A 110 -4.64 -21.75 1.33
C THR A 110 -4.90 -22.88 0.33
N GLY A 111 -5.23 -22.57 -0.93
CA GLY A 111 -5.72 -23.53 -1.92
C GLY A 111 -7.12 -24.05 -1.60
N GLN A 112 -7.89 -23.33 -0.78
CA GLN A 112 -9.20 -23.74 -0.26
C GLN A 112 -10.24 -22.63 -0.44
N ASP A 113 -11.51 -23.02 -0.46
CA ASP A 113 -12.62 -22.07 -0.57
C ASP A 113 -12.62 -21.06 0.60
N PRO A 114 -12.67 -19.75 0.31
CA PRO A 114 -12.52 -18.71 1.33
C PRO A 114 -13.73 -18.62 2.29
N SER A 115 -14.84 -19.30 1.99
CA SER A 115 -16.00 -19.40 2.89
C SER A 115 -15.68 -20.10 4.22
N HIS A 116 -14.64 -20.94 4.25
CA HIS A 116 -14.19 -21.62 5.47
C HIS A 116 -13.25 -20.76 6.33
N PHE A 117 -12.89 -19.55 5.86
CA PHE A 117 -11.92 -18.67 6.49
C PHE A 117 -12.43 -17.23 6.69
N PRO A 118 -13.59 -17.04 7.36
CA PRO A 118 -14.23 -15.74 7.44
C PRO A 118 -13.38 -14.72 8.23
N THR A 119 -12.64 -15.15 9.26
CA THR A 119 -11.86 -14.21 10.09
C THR A 119 -10.59 -13.76 9.39
N ALA A 120 -9.89 -14.67 8.68
CA ALA A 120 -8.75 -14.30 7.87
C ALA A 120 -9.15 -13.34 6.74
N VAL A 121 -10.26 -13.60 6.05
CA VAL A 121 -10.77 -12.68 5.02
C VAL A 121 -11.08 -11.31 5.61
N ALA A 122 -11.78 -11.24 6.74
CA ALA A 122 -12.15 -9.98 7.38
C ALA A 122 -10.91 -9.16 7.80
N LEU A 123 -9.87 -9.81 8.30
CA LEU A 123 -8.63 -9.16 8.72
C LEU A 123 -7.81 -8.63 7.53
N LEU A 124 -7.90 -9.29 6.37
CA LEU A 124 -7.21 -8.87 5.14
C LEU A 124 -7.87 -7.67 4.44
N VAL A 125 -9.18 -7.44 4.63
CA VAL A 125 -9.91 -6.33 4.00
C VAL A 125 -9.23 -4.97 4.18
N PRO A 126 -8.83 -4.53 5.39
CA PRO A 126 -8.13 -3.25 5.56
C PRO A 126 -6.79 -3.20 4.79
N PHE A 127 -6.06 -4.31 4.72
CA PHE A 127 -4.80 -4.39 4.00
C PHE A 127 -4.99 -4.38 2.47
N ALA A 128 -6.11 -4.92 1.99
CA ALA A 128 -6.46 -4.91 0.57
C ALA A 128 -6.73 -3.51 0.02
N PHE A 129 -6.95 -2.49 0.87
CA PHE A 129 -7.02 -1.11 0.40
C PHE A 129 -5.68 -0.57 -0.11
N VAL A 130 -4.54 -1.11 0.35
CA VAL A 130 -3.21 -0.66 -0.09
C VAL A 130 -3.03 -0.82 -1.62
N PRO A 131 -3.21 -2.01 -2.23
CA PRO A 131 -3.11 -2.15 -3.68
C PRO A 131 -4.19 -1.39 -4.44
N ILE A 132 -5.40 -1.24 -3.88
CA ILE A 132 -6.48 -0.45 -4.52
C ILE A 132 -6.10 1.03 -4.59
N ILE A 133 -5.64 1.60 -3.47
CA ILE A 133 -5.18 2.99 -3.40
C ILE A 133 -3.98 3.18 -4.32
N ALA A 134 -3.03 2.24 -4.31
CA ALA A 134 -1.90 2.26 -5.21
C ALA A 134 -2.32 2.25 -6.69
N PHE A 135 -3.28 1.41 -7.08
CA PHE A 135 -3.81 1.38 -8.44
C PHE A 135 -4.46 2.71 -8.84
N VAL A 136 -5.33 3.27 -7.99
CA VAL A 136 -5.98 4.56 -8.22
C VAL A 136 -4.95 5.68 -8.35
N ILE A 137 -3.94 5.68 -7.48
CA ILE A 137 -2.83 6.63 -7.54
C ILE A 137 -2.11 6.50 -8.88
N THR A 138 -1.65 5.32 -9.27
CA THR A 138 -0.92 5.07 -10.52
C THR A 138 -1.71 5.52 -11.75
N VAL A 139 -3.01 5.19 -11.83
CA VAL A 139 -3.86 5.59 -12.96
C VAL A 139 -4.06 7.10 -12.97
N SER A 140 -4.37 7.72 -11.82
CA SER A 140 -4.64 9.16 -11.73
C SER A 140 -3.38 10.00 -11.98
N SER A 141 -2.21 9.60 -11.48
CA SER A 141 -0.94 10.25 -11.73
C SER A 141 -0.51 10.09 -13.19
N GLY A 142 -0.70 8.91 -13.79
CA GLY A 142 -0.45 8.68 -15.21
C GLY A 142 -1.29 9.57 -16.12
N LEU A 143 -2.61 9.63 -15.88
CA LEU A 143 -3.52 10.52 -16.61
C LEU A 143 -3.15 12.00 -16.42
N SER A 144 -2.76 12.39 -15.20
CA SER A 144 -2.31 13.76 -14.90
C SER A 144 -1.04 14.11 -15.67
N ALA A 145 -0.05 13.22 -15.72
CA ALA A 145 1.18 13.44 -16.48
C ALA A 145 0.89 13.59 -17.99
N ILE A 146 0.05 12.73 -18.56
CA ILE A 146 -0.38 12.82 -19.97
C ILE A 146 -1.09 14.15 -20.23
N GLY A 147 -2.04 14.54 -19.36
CA GLY A 147 -2.76 15.81 -19.50
C GLY A 147 -1.84 17.02 -19.45
N ILE A 148 -0.85 17.01 -18.55
CA ILE A 148 0.16 18.07 -18.47
C ILE A 148 1.02 18.10 -19.74
N LEU A 149 1.41 16.95 -20.29
CA LEU A 149 2.20 16.86 -21.52
C LEU A 149 1.43 17.37 -22.74
N ILE A 150 0.15 16.98 -22.89
CA ILE A 150 -0.72 17.48 -23.97
C ILE A 150 -0.87 19.00 -23.86
N TRP A 151 -1.10 19.51 -22.65
CA TRP A 151 -1.21 20.94 -22.42
C TRP A 151 0.10 21.70 -22.72
N ALA A 152 1.25 21.12 -22.34
CA ALA A 152 2.55 21.69 -22.64
C ALA A 152 2.84 21.70 -24.16
N ALA A 153 2.50 20.62 -24.86
CA ALA A 153 2.63 20.52 -26.32
C ALA A 153 1.68 21.48 -27.05
N GLY A 154 0.45 21.64 -26.57
CA GLY A 154 -0.52 22.59 -27.12
C GLY A 154 -0.16 24.06 -26.85
N THR A 155 0.79 24.33 -25.95
CA THR A 155 1.21 25.69 -25.57
C THR A 155 2.59 26.13 -26.12
N SER A 156 3.21 25.39 -27.05
CA SER A 156 4.45 25.82 -27.73
C SER A 156 4.54 25.29 -29.17
N PRO A 157 4.95 26.06 -30.21
CA PRO A 157 5.68 27.34 -30.21
C PRO A 157 4.97 28.54 -30.88
N TRP A 158 3.69 28.44 -31.27
CA TRP A 158 3.02 29.54 -32.01
C TRP A 158 2.25 30.54 -31.12
N GLY A 159 2.13 30.25 -29.82
CA GLY A 159 1.47 31.14 -28.86
C GLY A 159 2.47 32.00 -28.10
N LYS A 160 2.33 33.33 -28.19
CA LYS A 160 3.13 34.38 -27.55
C LYS A 160 3.03 34.44 -26.00
N THR A 161 3.03 33.31 -25.30
CA THR A 161 3.05 33.30 -23.82
C THR A 161 4.45 32.94 -23.34
N LYS A 162 5.25 33.98 -23.02
CA LYS A 162 6.55 33.85 -22.37
C LYS A 162 6.31 33.37 -20.93
N ARG A 163 6.21 32.06 -20.72
CA ARG A 163 6.14 31.47 -19.37
C ARG A 163 7.44 31.81 -18.64
N SER A 164 7.32 32.14 -17.35
CA SER A 164 8.49 32.32 -16.49
C SER A 164 9.22 30.97 -16.37
N ASP A 165 10.55 30.98 -16.36
CA ASP A 165 11.38 29.77 -16.20
C ASP A 165 10.99 28.97 -14.95
N PHE A 166 10.49 29.67 -13.93
CA PHE A 166 9.96 29.07 -12.71
C PHE A 166 8.70 28.22 -12.93
N ASP A 167 7.80 28.66 -13.82
CA ASP A 167 6.57 27.93 -14.13
C ASP A 167 6.89 26.64 -14.89
N TYR A 168 7.88 26.68 -15.78
CA TYR A 168 8.39 25.49 -16.45
C TYR A 168 9.03 24.50 -15.46
N LEU A 169 9.84 24.99 -14.53
CA LEU A 169 10.46 24.14 -13.50
C LEU A 169 9.41 23.46 -12.62
N MET A 170 8.37 24.19 -12.21
CA MET A 170 7.24 23.64 -11.45
C MET A 170 6.41 22.64 -12.25
N LEU A 171 6.29 22.82 -13.56
CA LEU A 171 5.63 21.86 -14.44
C LEU A 171 6.41 20.53 -14.47
N CYS A 172 7.73 20.61 -14.68
CA CYS A 172 8.62 19.46 -14.70
C CYS A 172 8.60 18.73 -13.35
N SER A 173 8.61 19.45 -12.23
CA SER A 173 8.55 18.84 -10.90
C SER A 173 7.25 18.09 -10.65
N ARG A 174 6.12 18.57 -11.19
CA ARG A 174 4.82 17.88 -11.08
C ARG A 174 4.77 16.60 -11.90
N ILE A 175 5.28 16.63 -13.14
CA ILE A 175 5.39 15.44 -13.99
C ILE A 175 6.28 14.39 -13.32
N PHE A 176 7.43 14.83 -12.80
CA PHE A 176 8.37 13.97 -12.10
C PHE A 176 7.75 13.39 -10.81
N ALA A 177 7.06 14.22 -10.02
CA ALA A 177 6.35 13.75 -8.84
C ALA A 177 5.27 12.71 -9.18
N ALA A 178 4.49 12.94 -10.25
CA ALA A 178 3.51 11.98 -10.72
C ALA A 178 4.17 10.65 -11.13
N ALA A 179 5.31 10.69 -11.82
CA ALA A 179 6.05 9.48 -12.19
C ALA A 179 6.58 8.74 -10.94
N VAL A 180 7.22 9.45 -10.01
CA VAL A 180 7.73 8.87 -8.75
C VAL A 180 6.61 8.19 -7.98
N VAL A 181 5.49 8.87 -7.79
CA VAL A 181 4.33 8.35 -7.07
C VAL A 181 3.75 7.12 -7.78
N SER A 182 3.69 7.12 -9.12
CA SER A 182 3.26 5.95 -9.91
C SER A 182 4.18 4.75 -9.71
N ILE A 183 5.50 4.98 -9.72
CA ILE A 183 6.50 3.93 -9.55
C ILE A 183 6.40 3.33 -8.15
N VAL A 184 6.36 4.17 -7.11
CA VAL A 184 6.22 3.74 -5.71
C VAL A 184 4.91 2.96 -5.52
N ALA A 185 3.81 3.44 -6.09
CA ALA A 185 2.53 2.74 -6.05
C ALA A 185 2.58 1.40 -6.81
N ALA A 186 3.22 1.34 -7.97
CA ALA A 186 3.41 0.09 -8.70
C ALA A 186 4.22 -0.94 -7.91
N PHE A 187 5.25 -0.52 -7.17
CA PHE A 187 5.99 -1.40 -6.26
C PHE A 187 5.11 -1.95 -5.13
N ALA A 188 4.15 -1.18 -4.63
CA ALA A 188 3.22 -1.65 -3.61
C ALA A 188 2.24 -2.73 -4.13
N ILE A 189 1.98 -2.73 -5.44
CA ILE A 189 1.16 -3.75 -6.12
C ILE A 189 1.95 -5.06 -6.28
N GLY A 190 3.27 -4.99 -6.48
CA GLY A 190 4.16 -6.16 -6.58
C GLY A 190 3.90 -7.03 -7.81
N ASP A 191 4.15 -8.34 -7.69
CA ASP A 191 4.15 -9.28 -8.83
C ASP A 191 2.74 -9.61 -9.39
N SER A 192 1.68 -9.31 -8.63
CA SER A 192 0.30 -9.56 -9.07
C SER A 192 -0.63 -8.42 -8.67
N PRO A 193 -1.38 -7.84 -9.63
CA PRO A 193 -2.31 -6.75 -9.35
C PRO A 193 -3.53 -7.16 -8.52
N VAL A 194 -3.76 -8.47 -8.34
CA VAL A 194 -4.99 -8.99 -7.72
C VAL A 194 -4.73 -9.60 -6.34
N ALA A 195 -3.59 -10.28 -6.13
CA ALA A 195 -3.22 -10.82 -4.82
C ALA A 195 -1.69 -10.80 -4.66
N PRO A 196 -1.12 -9.72 -4.07
CA PRO A 196 0.31 -9.61 -3.86
C PRO A 196 0.87 -10.78 -3.04
N SER A 197 2.12 -11.16 -3.30
CA SER A 197 2.80 -12.28 -2.62
C SER A 197 2.79 -12.15 -1.09
N TRP A 198 3.02 -10.93 -0.58
CA TRP A 198 2.95 -10.63 0.85
C TRP A 198 1.53 -10.88 1.41
N MET A 199 0.49 -10.53 0.66
CA MET A 199 -0.90 -10.66 1.09
C MET A 199 -1.32 -12.14 1.12
N ARG A 200 -0.85 -12.95 0.16
CA ARG A 200 -1.00 -14.41 0.20
C ARG A 200 -0.29 -15.03 1.40
N SER A 201 0.90 -14.53 1.73
CA SER A 201 1.65 -15.01 2.91
C SER A 201 0.91 -14.67 4.22
N VAL A 202 0.45 -13.42 4.36
CA VAL A 202 -0.36 -13.01 5.52
C VAL A 202 -1.63 -13.87 5.60
N ALA A 203 -2.33 -14.06 4.48
CA ALA A 203 -3.52 -14.90 4.43
C ALA A 203 -3.26 -16.35 4.90
N ARG A 204 -2.15 -16.96 4.47
CA ARG A 204 -1.75 -18.30 4.92
C ARG A 204 -1.51 -18.36 6.42
N HIS A 205 -0.93 -17.33 7.03
CA HIS A 205 -0.64 -17.34 8.46
C HIS A 205 -1.87 -17.00 9.30
N THR A 206 -2.68 -16.04 8.85
CA THR A 206 -3.89 -15.62 9.58
C THR A 206 -4.96 -16.70 9.53
N ALA A 207 -5.15 -17.38 8.40
CA ALA A 207 -6.06 -18.52 8.31
C ALA A 207 -5.67 -19.63 9.30
N PHE A 208 -4.37 -19.92 9.44
CA PHE A 208 -3.88 -20.95 10.34
C PHE A 208 -4.07 -20.54 11.81
N ALA A 209 -3.86 -19.26 12.11
CA ALA A 209 -3.92 -18.73 13.46
C ALA A 209 -5.36 -18.52 13.96
N LEU A 210 -6.28 -18.08 13.10
CA LEU A 210 -7.58 -17.56 13.51
C LEU A 210 -8.77 -18.46 13.16
N ASP A 211 -8.72 -19.15 12.02
CA ASP A 211 -9.87 -19.94 11.52
C ASP A 211 -9.77 -21.45 11.81
N LEU A 212 -8.56 -21.92 12.19
CA LEU A 212 -8.31 -23.32 12.54
C LEU A 212 -8.23 -23.52 14.07
N TYR A 213 -8.81 -24.62 14.54
CA TYR A 213 -8.83 -25.05 15.94
C TYR A 213 -7.74 -26.07 16.22
N SER A 214 -7.22 -26.04 17.44
CA SER A 214 -6.32 -27.09 17.94
C SER A 214 -7.14 -28.16 18.65
N ASP A 215 -7.27 -29.33 18.03
CA ASP A 215 -7.84 -30.51 18.68
C ASP A 215 -7.13 -31.77 18.14
N THR A 216 -6.94 -32.76 19.02
CA THR A 216 -6.16 -33.97 18.80
C THR A 216 -6.91 -35.04 18.02
N SER A 217 -8.24 -34.95 17.97
CA SER A 217 -9.14 -35.91 17.32
C SER A 217 -8.82 -36.19 15.84
N CYS A 218 -8.53 -35.13 15.08
CA CYS A 218 -8.24 -35.18 13.65
C CYS A 218 -6.79 -34.81 13.30
N ALA A 219 -5.95 -34.56 14.30
CA ALA A 219 -4.58 -34.09 14.12
C ALA A 219 -3.59 -35.26 13.96
N VAL A 220 -2.71 -35.17 12.96
CA VAL A 220 -1.62 -36.15 12.77
C VAL A 220 -0.39 -35.76 13.60
N HIS A 221 -0.21 -34.46 13.85
CA HIS A 221 0.83 -33.92 14.73
C HIS A 221 0.22 -32.98 15.77
N PRO A 222 0.84 -32.84 16.95
CA PRO A 222 0.33 -31.99 18.04
C PRO A 222 0.27 -30.49 17.68
N SER A 223 0.99 -30.06 16.65
CA SER A 223 0.94 -28.69 16.11
C SER A 223 -0.03 -28.51 14.94
N ASP A 224 -0.65 -29.59 14.45
CA ASP A 224 -1.64 -29.48 13.39
C ASP A 224 -2.91 -28.83 13.97
N ARG A 225 -3.55 -28.01 13.15
CA ARG A 225 -4.84 -27.39 13.49
C ARG A 225 -5.83 -27.76 12.41
N PHE A 226 -7.13 -27.77 12.71
CA PHE A 226 -8.13 -28.12 11.71
C PHE A 226 -9.38 -27.26 11.76
N HIS A 227 -10.10 -27.24 10.65
CA HIS A 227 -11.41 -26.61 10.52
C HIS A 227 -12.36 -27.61 9.86
N ARG A 228 -13.49 -27.89 10.49
CA ARG A 228 -14.47 -28.85 9.98
C ARG A 228 -15.31 -28.22 8.87
N ILE A 229 -15.35 -28.88 7.70
CA ILE A 229 -16.23 -28.48 6.58
C ILE A 229 -17.59 -29.14 6.76
N ASN A 230 -17.59 -30.48 6.87
CA ASN A 230 -18.77 -31.35 6.97
C ASN A 230 -18.50 -32.51 7.95
N ASP A 231 -19.44 -33.43 8.07
CA ASP A 231 -19.38 -34.54 9.03
C ASP A 231 -18.15 -35.46 8.85
N ASP A 232 -17.66 -35.58 7.61
CA ASP A 232 -16.54 -36.47 7.28
C ASP A 232 -15.29 -35.74 6.79
N ILE A 233 -15.33 -34.42 6.55
CA ILE A 233 -14.24 -33.69 5.90
C ILE A 233 -13.79 -32.52 6.76
N VAL A 234 -12.49 -32.46 7.02
CA VAL A 234 -11.82 -31.37 7.71
C VAL A 234 -10.71 -30.78 6.84
N ILE A 235 -10.47 -29.48 6.97
CA ILE A 235 -9.27 -28.82 6.46
C ILE A 235 -8.22 -28.93 7.56
N LEU A 236 -7.14 -29.65 7.30
CA LEU A 236 -5.98 -29.72 8.19
C LEU A 236 -4.95 -28.68 7.75
N GLY A 237 -4.58 -27.79 8.66
CA GLY A 237 -3.45 -26.89 8.53
C GLY A 237 -2.23 -27.46 9.24
N ARG A 238 -1.08 -27.43 8.55
CA ARG A 238 0.22 -27.87 9.08
C ARG A 238 1.27 -26.81 8.85
N ILE A 239 2.02 -26.48 9.89
CA ILE A 239 3.20 -25.63 9.77
C ILE A 239 4.33 -26.43 9.12
N THR A 240 4.84 -25.96 7.98
CA THR A 240 6.04 -26.48 7.30
C THR A 240 7.14 -25.42 7.28
N PRO A 241 8.40 -25.77 6.95
CA PRO A 241 9.49 -24.77 6.84
C PRO A 241 9.18 -23.64 5.85
N ASP A 242 8.36 -23.92 4.82
CA ASP A 242 7.92 -22.93 3.82
C ASP A 242 6.67 -22.14 4.25
N GLY A 243 6.17 -22.37 5.47
CA GLY A 243 4.94 -21.78 6.00
C GLY A 243 3.77 -22.76 6.14
N PRO A 244 2.58 -22.28 6.53
CA PRO A 244 1.39 -23.10 6.71
C PRO A 244 0.91 -23.70 5.38
N ARG A 245 0.67 -25.01 5.37
CA ARG A 245 0.05 -25.75 4.26
C ARG A 245 -1.29 -26.32 4.69
N TYR A 246 -2.25 -26.35 3.77
CA TYR A 246 -3.62 -26.79 4.02
C TYR A 246 -3.96 -27.98 3.14
N VAL A 247 -4.59 -29.00 3.72
CA VAL A 247 -5.00 -30.20 3.02
C VAL A 247 -6.37 -30.62 3.51
N ARG A 248 -7.29 -30.98 2.59
CA ARG A 248 -8.55 -31.61 2.96
C ARG A 248 -8.30 -33.08 3.31
N ARG A 249 -8.79 -33.52 4.46
CA ARG A 249 -8.67 -34.89 4.96
C ARG A 249 -10.03 -35.39 5.41
N SER A 250 -10.24 -36.70 5.28
CA SER A 250 -11.38 -37.36 5.87
C SER A 250 -11.16 -37.53 7.38
N CYS A 251 -12.06 -36.98 8.20
CA CYS A 251 -12.10 -37.20 9.65
C CYS A 251 -13.57 -37.28 10.10
N PRO A 252 -14.09 -38.49 10.34
CA PRO A 252 -15.49 -38.67 10.75
C PRO A 252 -15.72 -38.06 12.14
N LEU A 253 -16.90 -37.47 12.37
CA LEU A 253 -17.29 -36.87 13.65
C LEU A 253 -17.13 -37.82 14.86
N GLN A 254 -17.25 -39.12 14.65
CA GLN A 254 -17.09 -40.14 15.69
C GLN A 254 -15.67 -40.18 16.27
N ALA A 255 -14.66 -39.78 15.49
CA ALA A 255 -13.27 -39.66 15.95
C ALA A 255 -13.05 -38.46 16.89
N GLU A 256 -13.94 -37.45 16.86
CA GLU A 256 -13.96 -36.34 17.83
C GLU A 256 -14.62 -36.74 19.16
N ALA A 257 -15.59 -37.65 19.13
CA ALA A 257 -16.26 -38.15 20.33
C ALA A 257 -15.42 -39.17 21.13
N GLU A 258 -14.43 -39.81 20.50
CA GLU A 258 -13.46 -40.72 21.15
C GLU A 258 -12.20 -40.01 21.67
N ALA A 259 -12.10 -38.68 21.57
CA ALA A 259 -11.05 -37.94 22.27
C ALA A 259 -11.16 -38.23 23.77
N PRO A 260 -10.09 -38.68 24.46
CA PRO A 260 -10.19 -39.15 25.82
C PRO A 260 -10.71 -38.02 26.69
N GLU A 261 -11.84 -38.25 27.35
CA GLU A 261 -12.28 -37.44 28.47
C GLU A 261 -11.08 -37.23 29.40
N LEU A 262 -10.61 -35.98 29.51
CA LEU A 262 -9.80 -35.58 30.65
C LEU A 262 -10.54 -36.07 31.89
N PRO A 263 -9.90 -36.83 32.79
CA PRO A 263 -10.60 -37.47 33.89
C PRO A 263 -11.32 -36.39 34.68
N LEU A 264 -12.66 -36.47 34.66
CA LEU A 264 -13.54 -35.80 35.60
C LEU A 264 -12.91 -35.98 36.98
N LEU A 265 -12.47 -34.86 37.58
CA LEU A 265 -12.09 -34.84 38.99
C LEU A 265 -13.21 -35.55 39.76
N GLY A 266 -12.83 -36.64 40.42
CA GLY A 266 -13.75 -37.50 41.14
C GLY A 266 -14.55 -36.75 42.21
N PRO A 267 -15.63 -37.37 42.73
CA PRO A 267 -16.48 -36.75 43.71
C PRO A 267 -15.67 -36.37 44.96
N HIS A 268 -15.76 -35.10 45.36
CA HIS A 268 -15.31 -34.65 46.67
C HIS A 268 -15.97 -35.52 47.76
N PRO A 269 -15.22 -36.19 48.64
CA PRO A 269 -15.80 -36.78 49.84
C PRO A 269 -16.20 -35.66 50.81
N ASN A 270 -17.42 -35.82 51.33
CA ASN A 270 -18.15 -34.93 52.22
C ASN A 270 -17.36 -34.51 53.46
N LEU A 271 -17.54 -33.24 53.85
CA LEU A 271 -17.52 -32.78 55.24
C LEU A 271 -18.94 -32.92 55.83
#